data_AF-A0A2T4S0Y7-F1
#
_entry.id   AF-A0A2T4S0Y7-F1
#
_cell.length_a   1.000
_cell.length_b   1.000
_cell.length_c   1.000
_cell.angle_alpha   90.00
_cell.angle_beta   90.00
_cell.angle_gamma   90.00
#
_symmetry.space_group_name_H-M   'P 1'
#
loop_
_entity.id
_entity.type
_entity.pdbx_description
1 polymer ?
#
loop_
_entity_poly.entity_id
_entity_poly.type
_entity_poly.pdbx_seq_one_letter_code
_entity_poly.pdbx_strand_id
1 'polypeptide(L)' 'MEILKYQDWKEEHQTLHLIAQILGKYKLACAYQAPQWEHVVLNITPAAFTTGMLYFGVKYFSINLNVLD' A
#
# COMPACT_ATOMS: atom_id res chain seq x y z
N MET A 1 -0.95 20.66 -18.25
CA MET A 1 -1.24 19.52 -17.35
C MET A 1 -2.74 19.34 -17.36
N GLU A 2 -3.22 18.28 -17.99
CA GLU A 2 -4.66 17.98 -18.01
C GLU A 2 -5.05 17.41 -16.64
N ILE A 3 -6.11 17.94 -16.04
CA ILE A 3 -6.59 17.48 -14.73
C ILE A 3 -7.51 16.29 -14.98
N LEU A 4 -7.09 15.09 -14.57
CA LEU A 4 -7.91 13.89 -14.64
C LEU A 4 -9.09 14.01 -13.67
N LYS A 5 -10.34 14.00 -14.16
CA LYS A 5 -11.50 14.04 -13.26
C LYS A 5 -11.68 12.65 -12.65
N TYR A 6 -12.05 12.60 -11.38
CA TYR A 6 -12.29 11.33 -10.67
C TYR A 6 -13.17 10.34 -11.44
N GLN A 7 -14.22 10.83 -12.11
CA GLN A 7 -15.14 9.96 -12.85
C GLN A 7 -14.49 9.24 -14.04
N ASP A 8 -13.42 9.81 -14.60
CA ASP A 8 -12.77 9.26 -15.78
C ASP A 8 -11.88 8.05 -15.43
N TRP A 9 -11.60 7.80 -14.14
CA TRP A 9 -10.73 6.71 -13.68
C TRP A 9 -11.22 6.06 -12.37
N LYS A 10 -12.54 6.10 -12.15
CA LYS A 10 -13.15 5.66 -10.89
C LYS A 10 -12.88 4.18 -10.60
N GLU A 11 -12.91 3.34 -11.62
CA GLU A 11 -12.72 1.89 -11.49
C GLU A 11 -11.26 1.53 -11.19
N GLU A 12 -10.33 2.20 -11.86
CA GLU A 12 -8.89 2.10 -11.63
C GLU A 12 -8.54 2.59 -10.22
N HIS A 13 -9.09 3.75 -9.82
CA HIS A 13 -8.96 4.27 -8.47
C HIS A 13 -9.46 3.25 -7.44
N GLN A 14 -10.65 2.69 -7.63
CA GLN A 14 -11.22 1.71 -6.71
C GLN A 14 -10.35 0.45 -6.61
N THR A 15 -9.82 -0.03 -7.74
CA THR A 15 -8.91 -1.17 -7.77
C THR A 15 -7.64 -0.89 -6.98
N LEU A 16 -6.97 0.23 -7.26
CA LEU A 16 -5.77 0.66 -6.52
C LEU A 16 -6.05 0.86 -5.04
N HIS A 17 -7.20 1.44 -4.70
CA HIS A 17 -7.63 1.65 -3.32
C HIS A 17 -7.78 0.33 -2.57
N LEU A 18 -8.45 -0.66 -3.15
CA LEU A 18 -8.67 -1.96 -2.51
C LEU A 18 -7.35 -2.73 -2.36
N ILE A 19 -6.46 -2.68 -3.35
CA ILE A 19 -5.12 -3.29 -3.24
C ILE A 19 -4.34 -2.60 -2.12
N ALA A 20 -4.33 -1.26 -2.06
CA ALA A 20 -3.69 -0.52 -0.99
C ALA A 20 -4.24 -0.87 0.39
N GLN A 21 -5.56 -1.06 0.52
CA GLN A 21 -6.18 -1.53 1.77
C GLN A 21 -5.70 -2.93 2.17
N ILE A 22 -5.58 -3.86 1.23
CA ILE A 22 -5.06 -5.22 1.50
C ILE A 22 -3.62 -5.15 2.02
N LEU A 23 -2.75 -4.40 1.33
CA LEU A 23 -1.36 -4.23 1.74
C LEU A 23 -1.24 -3.52 3.10
N GLY A 24 -2.08 -2.51 3.35
CA GLY A 24 -2.16 -1.80 4.62
C GLY A 24 -2.50 -2.73 5.79
N LYS A 25 -3.40 -3.71 5.59
CA LYS A 25 -3.73 -4.71 6.62
C LYS A 25 -2.53 -5.59 6.98
N TYR A 26 -1.75 -6.05 6.00
CA TYR A 26 -0.53 -6.81 6.28
C TYR A 26 0.50 -5.98 7.05
N LYS A 27 0.72 -4.73 6.63
CA LYS A 27 1.65 -3.82 7.31
C LYS A 27 1.19 -3.54 8.75
N LEU A 28 -0.10 -3.32 8.96
CA LEU A 28 -0.69 -3.12 10.28
C LEU A 28 -0.53 -4.35 11.18
N ALA A 29 -0.78 -5.55 10.65
CA ALA A 29 -0.62 -6.80 11.41
C ALA A 29 0.83 -7.07 11.82
N CYS A 30 1.80 -6.58 11.04
CA CYS A 30 3.23 -6.74 11.32
C CYS A 30 3.85 -5.55 12.09
N ALA A 31 3.11 -4.45 12.24
CA ALA A 31 3.60 -3.26 12.93
C ALA A 31 3.56 -3.44 14.45
N TYR A 32 4.48 -2.76 15.14
CA TYR A 32 4.41 -2.62 16.59
C TYR A 32 3.10 -1.93 16.98
N GLN A 33 2.33 -2.52 17.90
CA GLN A 33 1.04 -2.01 18.33
C GLN A 33 1.26 -0.81 19.27
N ALA A 34 1.24 0.39 18.70
CA ALA A 34 1.28 1.65 19.44
C ALA A 34 -0.09 2.35 19.44
N PRO A 35 -0.38 3.24 20.41
CA PRO A 35 -1.66 3.94 20.51
C PRO A 35 -2.02 4.81 19.29
N GLN A 36 -1.09 5.01 18.36
CA GLN A 36 -1.31 5.77 17.13
C GLN A 36 -0.77 4.98 15.94
N TRP A 37 -1.64 4.68 14.99
CA TRP A 37 -1.32 3.94 13.76
C TRP A 37 -0.83 4.85 12.63
N GLU A 38 -0.57 6.13 12.92
CA GLU A 38 -0.14 7.15 11.95
C GLU A 38 1.16 6.78 11.21
N HIS A 39 1.91 5.80 11.72
CA HIS A 39 3.16 5.31 11.12
C HIS A 39 2.96 4.17 10.11
N VAL A 40 1.74 3.62 9.99
CA VAL A 40 1.43 2.47 9.11
C VAL A 40 1.06 2.97 7.72
N VAL A 41 2.06 3.45 6.98
CA VAL A 41 1.90 4.01 5.62
C VAL A 41 2.60 3.13 4.59
N LEU A 42 2.01 2.95 3.41
CA LEU A 42 2.69 2.29 2.28
C LEU A 42 3.71 3.25 1.65
N ASN A 43 4.91 2.75 1.38
CA ASN A 43 5.95 3.54 0.74
C ASN A 43 5.69 3.60 -0.77
N ILE A 44 5.86 4.78 -1.37
CA ILE A 44 5.69 4.97 -2.81
C ILE A 44 6.96 4.50 -3.53
N THR A 45 6.80 3.83 -4.66
CA THR A 45 7.86 3.46 -5.61
C THR A 45 7.57 4.09 -6.98
N PRO A 46 8.54 4.16 -7.91
CA PRO A 46 8.26 4.62 -9.28
C PRO A 46 7.19 3.78 -10.00
N ALA A 47 7.01 2.52 -9.57
CA ALA A 47 6.07 1.58 -10.17
C ALA A 47 4.68 1.60 -9.51
N ALA A 48 4.58 1.74 -8.19
CA ALA A 48 3.34 1.98 -7.42
C ALA A 48 3.66 2.13 -5.92
N PHE A 49 3.47 1.05 -5.13
CA PHE A 49 3.62 1.06 -3.67
C PHE A 49 4.31 -0.22 -3.15
N THR A 50 4.95 -0.09 -2.00
CA THR A 50 5.54 -1.21 -1.25
C THR A 50 5.21 -1.14 0.23
N THR A 51 5.12 -2.30 0.85
CA THR A 51 5.01 -2.43 2.30
C THR A 51 6.32 -2.08 3.01
N GLY A 52 7.45 -2.08 2.30
CA GLY A 52 8.78 -2.11 2.90
C GLY A 52 9.07 -3.48 3.51
N MET A 53 10.18 -3.60 4.24
CA MET A 53 10.50 -4.85 4.95
C MET A 53 9.56 -5.03 6.14
N LEU A 54 8.82 -6.13 6.17
CA LEU A 54 7.96 -6.54 7.26
C LEU A 54 8.61 -7.70 8.03
N TYR A 55 8.28 -7.79 9.32
CA TYR A 55 8.69 -8.87 10.19
C TYR A 55 7.47 -9.54 10.81
N PHE A 56 7.42 -10.88 10.75
CA PHE A 56 6.37 -11.66 11.38
C PHE A 56 6.92 -12.96 11.97
N GLY A 57 6.88 -13.09 13.29
CA GLY A 57 7.40 -14.25 14.01
C GLY A 57 8.93 -14.31 13.93
N VAL A 58 9.48 -15.11 13.01
CA VAL A 58 10.92 -15.24 12.70
C VAL A 58 11.22 -14.99 11.21
N LYS A 59 10.21 -14.53 10.46
CA LYS A 59 10.29 -14.37 9.00
C LYS A 59 10.33 -12.90 8.65
N TYR A 60 11.08 -12.61 7.61
CA TYR A 60 11.12 -11.31 6.97
C TYR A 60 10.58 -11.43 5.55
N PHE A 61 9.75 -10.49 5.13
CA PHE A 61 9.20 -10.46 3.79
C PHE A 61 8.82 -9.04 3.39
N SER A 62 8.62 -8.82 2.10
CA SER A 62 8.09 -7.57 1.56
C SER A 62 7.12 -7.87 0.42
N ILE A 63 6.18 -6.96 0.20
CA ILE A 63 5.23 -7.02 -0.90
C ILE A 63 5.36 -5.72 -1.70
N ASN A 64 5.59 -5.86 -3.00
CA ASN A 64 5.71 -4.76 -3.96
C ASN A 64 4.59 -4.89 -5.00
N LEU A 65 3.84 -3.80 -5.20
CA LEU A 65 2.92 -3.68 -6.32
C LEU A 65 3.65 -3.03 -7.49
N ASN A 66 3.55 -3.62 -8.68
CA ASN A 66 3.97 -3.03 -9.94
C ASN A 66 2.73 -2.93 -10.84
N VAL A 67 2.44 -1.74 -11.36
CA VAL A 67 1.34 -1.53 -12.33
C VAL A 67 1.84 -1.09 -13.71
N LEU A 68 3.15 -1.12 -13.92
CA LEU A 68 3.82 -0.80 -15.19
C LEU A 68 4.19 -2.05 -16.00
N ASP A 69 4.17 -3.24 -15.37
CA ASP A 69 4.28 -4.54 -16.03
C ASP A 69 2.89 -5.03 -16.48
#